data_AF-A0A1F9F5E4-F1
#
_entry.id   AF-A0A1F9F5E4-F1
#
_cell.length_a   1.000
_cell.length_b   1.000
_cell.length_c   1.000
_cell.angle_alpha   90.00
_cell.angle_beta   90.00
_cell.angle_gamma   90.00
#
_symmetry.space_group_name_H-M   'P 1'
#
loop_
_entity.id
_entity.type
_entity.pdbx_description
1 polymer ?
#
loop_
_entity_poly.entity_id
_entity_poly.type
_entity_poly.pdbx_seq_one_letter_code
_entity_poly.pdbx_strand_id
1 'polypeptide(L)' 'MTSKTHKKKDEAVSAKKLKVTLLRSPIGTTERKRQTLRGLGLTKINKTMELKNSPQVRGMINRVIQMVRTEFVS' A
#
# COMPACT_ATOMS: atom_id res chain seq x y z
N MET A 1 15.39 -16.05 -27.88
CA MET A 1 15.64 -14.77 -27.20
C MET A 1 15.52 -15.01 -25.71
N THR A 2 16.66 -15.28 -25.09
CA THR A 2 16.82 -15.56 -23.67
C THR A 2 16.54 -14.32 -22.84
N SER A 3 15.90 -14.49 -21.70
CA SER A 3 16.17 -13.77 -20.44
C SER A 3 15.22 -14.28 -19.35
N LYS A 4 15.72 -15.22 -18.54
CA LYS A 4 15.98 -15.02 -17.11
C LYS A 4 14.74 -14.77 -16.24
N THR A 5 14.26 -15.87 -15.68
CA THR A 5 13.96 -16.02 -14.25
C THR A 5 14.37 -14.83 -13.37
N HIS A 6 13.37 -14.14 -12.80
CA HIS A 6 13.44 -13.54 -11.46
C HIS A 6 12.26 -14.09 -10.62
N LYS A 7 12.32 -15.41 -10.38
CA LYS A 7 11.63 -16.09 -9.27
C LYS A 7 12.76 -16.39 -8.28
N LYS A 8 12.63 -15.95 -7.02
CA LYS A 8 13.63 -15.97 -5.91
C LYS A 8 14.46 -14.68 -5.73
N LYS A 9 13.93 -13.69 -4.97
CA LYS A 9 14.73 -12.76 -4.13
C LYS A 9 13.92 -11.92 -3.13
N ASP A 10 12.58 -11.86 -3.23
CA ASP A 10 11.75 -11.07 -2.29
C ASP A 10 11.28 -11.82 -1.03
N GLU A 11 11.83 -13.01 -0.75
CA GLU A 11 11.29 -13.91 0.28
C GLU A 11 11.71 -13.51 1.70
N ALA A 12 12.84 -12.81 1.86
CA ALA A 12 13.45 -12.52 3.16
C ALA A 12 12.94 -11.24 3.88
N VAL A 13 12.13 -10.39 3.23
CA VAL A 13 11.51 -9.20 3.88
C VAL A 13 10.02 -9.43 4.21
N SER A 14 9.54 -10.66 3.99
CA SER A 14 8.14 -10.95 3.73
C SER A 14 7.23 -11.18 4.94
N ALA A 15 7.76 -11.22 6.17
CA ALA A 15 6.95 -11.65 7.32
C ALA A 15 6.09 -10.53 7.95
N LYS A 16 6.56 -9.28 7.99
CA LYS A 16 5.83 -8.20 8.69
C LYS A 16 4.74 -7.64 7.79
N LYS A 17 3.48 -7.70 8.22
CA LYS A 17 2.38 -7.03 7.50
C LYS A 17 2.32 -5.55 7.86
N LEU A 18 1.81 -4.74 6.94
CA LEU A 18 1.52 -3.33 7.17
C LEU A 18 0.02 -3.15 7.33
N LYS A 19 -0.39 -2.60 8.46
CA LYS A 19 -1.76 -2.15 8.69
C LYS A 19 -1.86 -0.70 8.23
N VAL A 20 -2.72 -0.44 7.25
CA VAL A 20 -2.90 0.89 6.65
C VAL A 20 -4.32 1.36 6.91
N THR A 21 -4.47 2.52 7.54
CA THR A 21 -5.76 3.12 7.89
C THR A 21 -5.94 4.46 7.19
N LEU A 22 -7.07 4.67 6.53
CA LEU A 22 -7.40 5.96 5.91
C LEU A 22 -7.94 6.94 6.96
N LEU A 23 -7.24 8.03 7.23
CA LEU A 23 -7.64 9.02 8.23
C LEU A 23 -8.30 10.27 7.62
N ARG A 24 -7.96 10.62 6.37
CA ARG A 24 -8.53 11.77 5.67
C ARG A 24 -9.40 11.36 4.48
N SER A 25 -10.46 12.13 4.25
CA SER A 25 -11.35 11.94 3.11
C SER A 25 -10.61 12.13 1.77
N PRO A 26 -10.87 11.29 0.75
CA PRO A 26 -10.33 11.45 -0.61
C PRO A 26 -11.01 12.57 -1.41
N ILE A 27 -12.10 13.16 -0.91
CA ILE A 27 -12.82 14.25 -1.56
C ILE A 27 -11.88 15.46 -1.69
N GLY A 28 -11.86 16.10 -2.88
CA GLY A 28 -10.97 17.23 -3.17
C GLY A 28 -9.52 16.85 -3.50
N THR A 29 -9.14 15.56 -3.44
CA THR A 29 -7.79 15.12 -3.87
C THR A 29 -7.73 14.82 -5.36
N THR A 30 -6.52 14.85 -5.93
CA THR A 30 -6.25 14.47 -7.32
C THR A 30 -6.76 13.06 -7.62
N GLU A 31 -7.26 12.85 -8.84
CA GLU A 31 -7.80 11.55 -9.27
C GLU A 31 -6.81 10.39 -9.05
N ARG A 32 -5.51 10.62 -9.33
CA ARG A 32 -4.44 9.63 -9.10
C ARG A 32 -4.36 9.14 -7.65
N LYS A 33 -4.57 10.03 -6.67
CA LYS A 33 -4.61 9.66 -5.25
C LYS A 33 -5.85 8.81 -4.96
N ARG A 34 -7.01 9.18 -5.49
CA ARG A 34 -8.25 8.40 -5.34
C ARG A 34 -8.12 7.01 -5.94
N GLN A 35 -7.54 6.89 -7.13
CA GLN A 35 -7.30 5.60 -7.78
C GLN A 35 -6.34 4.74 -6.96
N THR A 36 -5.28 5.35 -6.39
CA THR A 36 -4.35 4.64 -5.51
C THR A 36 -5.05 4.12 -4.24
N LEU A 37 -5.88 4.95 -3.60
CA LEU A 37 -6.66 4.55 -2.43
C LEU A 37 -7.65 3.42 -2.75
N ARG A 38 -8.32 3.48 -3.91
CA ARG A 38 -9.19 2.39 -4.40
C ARG A 38 -8.39 1.10 -4.65
N GLY A 39 -7.22 1.19 -5.26
CA GLY A 39 -6.33 0.05 -5.49
C GLY A 39 -5.79 -0.58 -4.19
N LEU A 40 -5.64 0.22 -3.13
CA LEU A 40 -5.29 -0.25 -1.79
C LEU A 40 -6.52 -0.74 -0.98
N GLY A 41 -7.74 -0.66 -1.53
CA GLY A 41 -8.98 -1.05 -0.84
C GLY A 41 -9.48 -0.05 0.21
N LEU A 42 -8.92 1.16 0.28
CA LEU A 42 -9.25 2.21 1.25
C LEU A 42 -10.35 3.14 0.71
N THR A 43 -11.60 2.69 0.76
CA THR A 43 -12.75 3.41 0.20
C THR A 43 -13.55 4.26 1.19
N LYS A 44 -13.37 4.03 2.50
CA LYS A 44 -14.08 4.72 3.59
C LYS A 44 -13.08 5.21 4.65
N ILE A 45 -13.41 6.32 5.31
CA ILE A 45 -12.61 6.85 6.45
C ILE A 45 -12.59 5.82 7.58
N ASN A 46 -11.47 5.72 8.27
CA ASN A 46 -11.15 4.74 9.32
C ASN A 46 -11.18 3.28 8.87
N LYS A 47 -11.33 3.01 7.56
CA LYS A 47 -11.13 1.66 7.04
C LYS A 47 -9.65 1.32 7.15
N THR A 48 -9.39 0.14 7.68
CA THR A 48 -8.06 -0.40 7.83
C THR A 48 -7.88 -1.64 6.99
N MET A 49 -6.74 -1.77 6.30
CA MET A 49 -6.39 -2.94 5.49
C MET A 49 -5.00 -3.42 5.88
N GLU A 50 -4.85 -4.74 5.99
CA GLU A 50 -3.55 -5.39 6.17
C GLU A 50 -2.98 -5.76 4.81
N LEU A 51 -1.79 -5.27 4.52
CA LEU A 51 -1.11 -5.46 3.25
C LEU A 51 0.25 -6.11 3.47
N LYS A 52 0.69 -6.90 2.49
CA LYS A 52 2.06 -7.44 2.47
C LYS A 52 3.05 -6.27 2.42
N ASN A 53 4.08 -6.34 3.24
CA ASN A 53 5.17 -5.38 3.19
C ASN A 53 6.06 -5.64 1.96
N SER A 54 5.64 -5.13 0.81
CA SER A 54 6.40 -5.19 -0.44
C SER A 54 6.81 -3.77 -0.89
N PRO A 55 7.92 -3.62 -1.63
CA PRO A 55 8.32 -2.32 -2.16
C PRO A 55 7.25 -1.69 -3.06
N GLN A 56 6.47 -2.51 -3.78
CA GLN A 56 5.36 -2.02 -4.60
C GLN A 56 4.25 -1.38 -3.73
N VAL A 57 3.84 -2.06 -2.65
CA VAL A 57 2.84 -1.55 -1.71
C VAL A 57 3.34 -0.28 -1.02
N ARG A 58 4.60 -0.25 -0.56
CA ARG A 58 5.21 0.96 0.01
C ARG A 58 5.19 2.14 -0.97
N GLY A 59 5.50 1.90 -2.24
CA GLY A 59 5.44 2.91 -3.29
C GLY A 59 4.04 3.49 -3.48
N MET A 60 3.00 2.65 -3.42
CA MET A 60 1.60 3.10 -3.48
C MET A 60 1.23 3.92 -2.24
N ILE A 61 1.59 3.47 -1.04
CA ILE A 61 1.34 4.17 0.23
C ILE A 61 2.01 5.55 0.23
N ASN A 62 3.26 5.66 -0.23
CA ASN A 62 4.00 6.93 -0.27
C ASN A 62 3.27 8.02 -1.07
N ARG A 63 2.54 7.66 -2.13
CA ARG A 63 1.73 8.61 -2.91
C ARG A 63 0.56 9.22 -2.13
N VAL A 64 0.11 8.54 -1.08
CA VAL A 64 -1.06 8.92 -0.27
C VAL A 64 -0.71 9.10 1.20
N ILE A 65 0.58 9.26 1.54
CA ILE A 65 1.11 9.26 2.90
C ILE A 65 0.44 10.27 3.85
N GLN A 66 0.04 11.43 3.33
CA GLN A 66 -0.64 12.47 4.13
C GLN A 66 -2.08 12.12 4.52
N MET A 67 -2.64 11.06 3.94
CA MET A 67 -4.02 10.64 4.14
C MET A 67 -4.13 9.38 4.98
N VAL A 68 -3.05 8.61 5.10
CA VAL A 68 -3.07 7.28 5.69
C VAL A 68 -2.12 7.19 6.88
N ARG A 69 -2.47 6.35 7.84
CA ARG A 69 -1.60 5.93 8.93
C ARG A 69 -1.16 4.48 8.69
N THR A 70 0.13 4.24 8.81
CA THR A 70 0.73 2.91 8.64
C THR A 70 1.32 2.40 9.94
N GLU A 71 1.03 1.16 10.28
CA GLU A 71 1.54 0.47 11.47
C GLU A 71 2.09 -0.90 11.06
N PHE A 72 3.17 -1.34 11.70
CA PHE A 72 3.65 -2.71 11.52
C PHE A 72 2.82 -3.65 12.39
N VAL A 73 2.36 -4.74 11.79
CA VAL A 73 1.78 -5.87 12.51
C VAL A 73 2.87 -6.92 12.67
N SER A 74 3.07 -7.35 13.91
CA SER A 74 4.06 -8.37 14.27
C SER A 74 3.69 -9.75 13.76
#